data_AF-A0A6C0U9K1-F1
#
_entry.id   AF-A0A6C0U9K1-F1
#
_cell.length_a   1.000
_cell.length_b   1.000
_cell.length_c   1.000
_cell.angle_alpha   90.00
_cell.angle_beta   90.00
_cell.angle_gamma   90.00
#
_symmetry.space_group_name_H-M   'P 1'
#
loop_
_entity.id
_entity.type
_entity.pdbx_description
1 polymer ?
#
loop_
_entity_poly.entity_id
_entity_poly.type
_entity_poly.pdbx_seq_one_letter_code
_entity_poly.pdbx_strand_id
1 'polypeptide(L)'
;MSSARGRANHSLYLARLLLAAWERELGREDTPATVLAQAWAPAVRNHLLDAYGWFLLELLKPAEMPASLPVSVAQLPAAEPGKAVPAEVAEFEQLEQQGWLAEMLQAPVSQAVHRGSDSLASSVDGLPTPVTMAAWAEQLDRAFARMGDLLDEC
;
A
#
# COMPACT_ATOMS: atom_id res chain seq x y z
N MET A 1 -4.93 18.68 13.53
CA MET A 1 -3.95 18.02 12.65
C MET A 1 -4.23 16.53 12.69
N SER A 2 -4.35 15.84 11.56
CA SER A 2 -4.56 14.38 11.56
C SER A 2 -3.28 13.67 12.03
N SER A 3 -3.42 12.74 12.97
CA SER A 3 -2.33 11.83 13.40
C SER A 3 -1.87 10.93 12.26
N ALA A 4 -0.71 10.30 12.40
CA ALA A 4 -0.20 9.32 11.43
C ALA A 4 -1.17 8.12 11.32
N ARG A 5 -1.69 7.60 12.44
CA ARG A 5 -2.79 6.61 12.45
C ARG A 5 -4.01 7.05 11.64
N GLY A 6 -4.45 8.29 11.80
CA GLY A 6 -5.60 8.83 11.05
C GLY A 6 -5.34 8.88 9.54
N ARG A 7 -4.11 9.21 9.14
CA ARG A 7 -3.71 9.23 7.72
C ARG A 7 -3.58 7.82 7.15
N ALA A 8 -3.02 6.87 7.91
CA ALA A 8 -2.94 5.47 7.52
C ALA A 8 -4.33 4.88 7.23
N ASN A 9 -5.27 5.08 8.16
CA ASN A 9 -6.65 4.63 8.01
C ASN A 9 -7.36 5.31 6.84
N HIS A 10 -7.14 6.61 6.64
CA HIS A 10 -7.73 7.33 5.52
C HIS A 10 -7.22 6.82 4.16
N SER A 11 -5.91 6.61 4.02
CA SER A 11 -5.33 6.04 2.79
C SER A 11 -5.86 4.63 2.53
N LEU A 12 -5.97 3.78 3.56
CA LEU A 12 -6.55 2.45 3.42
C LEU A 12 -8.04 2.49 3.00
N TYR A 13 -8.79 3.44 3.55
CA TYR A 13 -10.18 3.69 3.14
C TYR A 13 -10.27 4.09 1.66
N LEU A 14 -9.41 5.00 1.20
CA LEU A 14 -9.37 5.40 -0.22
C LEU A 14 -9.01 4.22 -1.14
N ALA A 15 -8.05 3.38 -0.75
CA ALA A 15 -7.72 2.16 -1.50
C ALA A 15 -8.94 1.24 -1.65
N ARG A 16 -9.68 1.00 -0.56
CA ARG A 16 -10.90 0.18 -0.56
C ARG A 16 -12.03 0.78 -1.41
N LEU A 17 -12.19 2.10 -1.35
CA LEU A 17 -13.19 2.80 -2.17
C LEU A 17 -12.90 2.63 -3.66
N LEU A 18 -11.63 2.80 -4.07
CA LEU A 18 -11.22 2.56 -5.46
C LEU A 18 -11.38 1.09 -5.85
N LEU A 19 -11.03 0.13 -4.97
CA LEU A 19 -11.22 -1.29 -5.26
C LEU A 19 -12.69 -1.64 -5.51
N ALA A 20 -13.60 -1.22 -4.62
CA ALA A 20 -15.03 -1.49 -4.78
C ALA A 20 -15.59 -0.88 -6.07
N ALA A 21 -15.08 0.29 -6.47
CA ALA A 21 -15.49 0.92 -7.69
C ALA A 21 -14.88 0.25 -8.94
N TRP A 22 -13.65 -0.28 -8.86
CA TRP A 22 -13.04 -1.09 -9.93
C TRP A 22 -13.81 -2.39 -10.16
N GLU A 23 -14.13 -3.12 -9.08
CA GLU A 23 -14.91 -4.37 -9.14
C GLU A 23 -16.28 -4.16 -9.77
N ARG A 24 -16.94 -3.05 -9.44
CA ARG A 24 -18.21 -2.69 -10.08
C ARG A 24 -18.06 -2.47 -11.58
N GLU A 25 -17.05 -1.73 -12.03
CA GLU A 25 -16.84 -1.49 -13.46
C GLU A 25 -16.45 -2.77 -14.21
N LEU A 26 -15.70 -3.68 -13.57
CA LEU A 26 -15.44 -5.01 -14.13
C LEU A 26 -16.74 -5.80 -14.32
N GLY A 27 -17.64 -5.78 -13.34
CA GLY A 27 -18.93 -6.46 -13.42
C GLY A 27 -19.90 -5.90 -14.47
N ARG A 28 -19.65 -4.69 -14.99
CA ARG A 28 -20.43 -4.13 -16.10
C ARG A 28 -20.01 -4.69 -17.46
N GLU A 29 -18.77 -5.18 -17.56
CA GLU A 29 -18.17 -5.70 -18.80
C GLU A 29 -18.16 -4.70 -19.99
N ASP A 30 -18.42 -3.41 -19.72
CA ASP A 30 -18.45 -2.33 -20.72
C ASP A 30 -17.04 -1.97 -21.24
N THR A 31 -16.00 -2.24 -20.45
CA THR A 31 -14.60 -1.89 -20.74
C THR A 31 -13.70 -3.11 -20.53
N PRO A 32 -12.70 -3.36 -21.41
CA PRO A 32 -11.77 -4.46 -21.23
C PRO A 32 -11.07 -4.43 -19.87
N ALA A 33 -10.98 -5.58 -19.19
CA ALA A 33 -10.40 -5.70 -17.86
C ALA A 33 -8.94 -5.18 -17.78
N THR A 34 -8.18 -5.33 -18.86
CA THR A 34 -6.79 -4.82 -18.97
C THR A 34 -6.72 -3.30 -19.01
N VAL A 35 -7.71 -2.61 -19.57
CA VAL A 35 -7.81 -1.15 -19.59
C VAL A 35 -8.19 -0.65 -18.20
N LEU A 36 -9.16 -1.31 -17.55
CA LEU A 36 -9.51 -1.00 -16.16
C LEU A 36 -8.33 -1.23 -15.21
N ALA A 37 -7.59 -2.33 -15.36
CA ALA A 37 -6.39 -2.58 -14.56
C ALA A 37 -5.36 -1.46 -14.71
N GLN A 38 -5.08 -1.01 -15.93
CA GLN A 38 -4.13 0.09 -16.16
C GLN A 38 -4.58 1.42 -15.54
N ALA A 39 -5.88 1.70 -15.54
CA ALA A 39 -6.40 2.94 -14.98
C ALA A 39 -6.49 2.92 -13.45
N TRP A 40 -6.79 1.76 -12.83
CA TRP A 40 -7.15 1.68 -11.42
C TRP A 40 -6.03 1.08 -10.55
N ALA A 41 -5.30 0.09 -11.03
CA ALA A 41 -4.27 -0.61 -10.26
C ALA A 41 -3.20 0.35 -9.69
N PRO A 42 -2.65 1.33 -10.45
CA PRO A 42 -1.65 2.25 -9.91
C PRO A 42 -2.20 3.10 -8.75
N ALA A 43 -3.43 3.60 -8.87
CA ALA A 43 -4.05 4.45 -7.86
C ALA A 43 -4.35 3.68 -6.57
N VAL A 44 -4.92 2.47 -6.68
CA VAL A 44 -5.15 1.59 -5.53
C VAL A 44 -3.83 1.29 -4.83
N ARG A 45 -2.81 0.86 -5.58
CA ARG A 45 -1.50 0.52 -5.01
C ARG A 45 -0.87 1.71 -4.29
N ASN A 46 -0.92 2.91 -4.86
CA ASN A 46 -0.37 4.10 -4.21
C ASN A 46 -1.05 4.38 -2.86
N HIS A 47 -2.38 4.25 -2.77
CA HIS A 47 -3.07 4.39 -1.49
C HIS A 47 -2.71 3.30 -0.47
N LEU A 48 -2.46 2.07 -0.91
CA LEU A 48 -1.97 0.99 -0.03
C LEU A 48 -0.55 1.28 0.48
N LEU A 49 0.34 1.80 -0.37
CA LEU A 49 1.68 2.24 0.03
C LEU A 49 1.63 3.42 0.98
N ASP A 50 0.75 4.40 0.72
CA ASP A 50 0.55 5.53 1.61
C ASP A 50 0.06 5.06 2.98
N ALA A 51 -0.90 4.14 3.01
CA ALA A 51 -1.40 3.55 4.25
C ALA A 51 -0.26 2.91 5.05
N TYR A 52 0.56 2.09 4.38
CA TYR A 52 1.70 1.42 4.99
C TYR A 52 2.76 2.40 5.52
N GLY A 53 3.12 3.42 4.73
CA GLY A 53 4.09 4.42 5.15
C GLY A 53 3.65 5.23 6.36
N TRP A 54 2.37 5.62 6.42
CA TRP A 54 1.81 6.29 7.60
C TRP A 54 1.76 5.37 8.82
N PHE A 55 1.50 4.08 8.60
CA PHE A 55 1.54 3.08 9.66
C PHE A 55 2.94 2.90 10.25
N LEU A 56 3.98 2.83 9.41
CA LEU A 56 5.36 2.75 9.88
C LEU A 56 5.76 3.98 10.72
N LEU A 57 5.30 5.17 10.34
CA LEU A 57 5.52 6.38 11.13
C LEU A 57 4.76 6.38 12.46
N GLU A 58 3.55 5.82 12.48
CA GLU A 58 2.79 5.63 13.73
C GLU A 58 3.46 4.60 14.65
N LEU A 59 4.07 3.55 14.08
CA LEU A 59 4.80 2.54 14.83
C LEU A 59 6.07 3.13 15.47
N LEU A 60 6.86 3.87 14.70
CA LEU A 60 8.13 4.43 15.17
C LEU A 60 7.95 5.68 16.05
N LYS A 61 6.86 6.44 15.86
CA LYS A 61 6.60 7.75 16.49
C LYS A 61 7.86 8.65 16.50
N PRO A 62 8.42 8.97 15.33
CA PRO A 62 9.64 9.74 15.26
C PRO A 62 9.42 11.15 15.84
N ALA A 63 10.48 11.72 16.42
CA ALA A 63 10.42 13.06 17.00
C ALA A 63 10.16 14.15 15.95
N GLU A 64 10.71 13.96 14.75
CA GLU A 64 10.47 14.82 13.59
C GLU A 64 9.88 14.02 12.43
N MET A 65 8.91 14.61 11.75
CA MET A 65 8.28 13.99 10.58
C MET A 65 9.24 14.07 9.38
N PRO A 66 9.50 12.96 8.66
CA PRO A 66 10.35 13.01 7.47
C PRO A 66 9.72 13.86 6.36
N ALA A 67 10.57 14.39 5.48
CA ALA A 67 10.16 15.22 4.35
C ALA A 67 9.32 14.45 3.30
N SER A 68 9.52 13.14 3.21
CA SER A 68 8.76 12.22 2.35
C SER A 68 8.24 11.06 3.18
N LEU A 69 7.11 10.51 2.75
CA LEU A 69 6.55 9.32 3.36
C LEU A 69 7.48 8.11 3.12
N PRO A 70 7.88 7.36 4.15
CA PRO A 70 8.70 6.17 3.95
C PRO A 70 7.86 5.11 3.24
N VAL A 71 8.44 4.48 2.21
CA VAL A 71 7.80 3.34 1.53
C VAL A 71 8.29 1.99 2.05
N SER A 72 9.26 1.99 2.96
CA SER A 72 9.78 0.80 3.63
C SER A 72 10.39 1.10 4.99
N VAL A 73 10.63 0.06 5.80
CA VAL A 73 11.31 0.13 7.10
C VAL A 73 12.71 0.72 6.95
N ALA A 74 13.43 0.36 5.89
CA ALA A 74 14.78 0.89 5.62
C ALA A 74 14.80 2.42 5.37
N GLN A 75 13.66 3.03 5.07
CA GLN A 75 13.52 4.48 4.89
C GLN A 75 13.05 5.20 6.14
N LEU A 76 12.81 4.49 7.24
CA LEU A 76 12.42 5.12 8.49
C LEU A 76 13.55 5.98 9.05
N PRO A 77 13.22 7.12 9.68
CA PRO A 77 14.22 7.91 10.39
C PRO A 77 14.84 7.07 11.52
N ALA A 78 16.08 7.40 11.90
CA ALA A 78 16.73 6.74 13.02
C ALA A 78 15.91 6.97 14.31
N ALA A 79 15.79 5.92 15.13
CA ALA A 79 15.21 6.06 16.47
C ALA A 79 16.07 7.02 17.31
N GLU A 80 15.42 7.79 18.19
CA GLU A 80 16.14 8.68 19.08
C GLU A 80 17.11 7.89 19.99
N PRO A 81 18.28 8.47 20.34
CA PRO A 81 19.20 7.85 21.28
C PRO A 81 18.49 7.49 22.59
N GLY A 82 18.49 6.21 22.96
CA GLY A 82 17.86 5.72 24.19
C GLY A 82 16.40 5.27 24.05
N LYS A 83 15.76 5.41 22.88
CA LYS A 83 14.50 4.72 22.58
C LYS A 83 14.78 3.37 21.91
N ALA A 84 14.16 2.33 22.44
CA ALA A 84 14.14 1.03 21.78
C ALA A 84 13.28 1.12 20.51
N VAL A 85 13.74 0.48 19.44
CA VAL A 85 12.92 0.26 18.25
C VAL A 85 11.87 -0.80 18.59
N PRO A 86 10.57 -0.59 18.29
CA PRO A 86 9.53 -1.59 18.52
C PRO A 86 9.85 -2.91 17.79
N ALA A 87 9.58 -4.05 18.43
CA ALA A 87 9.88 -5.37 17.86
C ALA A 87 9.12 -5.62 16.54
N GLU A 88 7.94 -5.01 16.42
CA GLU A 88 7.09 -5.04 15.24
C GLU A 88 7.82 -4.47 14.01
N VAL A 89 8.74 -3.50 14.18
CA VAL A 89 9.52 -2.96 13.05
C VAL A 89 10.35 -4.05 12.40
N ALA A 90 10.92 -4.98 13.19
CA ALA A 90 11.67 -6.10 12.68
C ALA A 90 10.77 -7.15 11.98
N GLU A 91 9.53 -7.33 12.46
CA GLU A 91 8.56 -8.19 11.78
C GLU A 91 8.20 -7.64 10.39
N PHE A 92 7.96 -6.33 10.28
CA PHE A 92 7.68 -5.69 9.00
C PHE A 92 8.91 -5.71 8.09
N GLU A 93 10.12 -5.50 8.61
CA GLU A 93 11.35 -5.64 7.82
C GLU A 93 11.46 -7.03 7.16
N GLN A 94 11.05 -8.09 7.87
CA GLN A 94 11.02 -9.45 7.31
C GLN A 94 9.91 -9.61 6.25
N LEU A 95 8.72 -9.06 6.50
CA LEU A 95 7.61 -9.09 5.53
C LEU A 95 7.91 -8.29 4.25
N GLU A 96 8.71 -7.24 4.33
CA GLU A 96 9.17 -6.48 3.16
C GLU A 96 10.08 -7.30 2.24
N GLN A 97 10.76 -8.31 2.79
CA GLN A 97 11.65 -9.19 2.02
C GLN A 97 10.91 -10.36 1.37
N GLN A 98 9.82 -10.83 1.97
CA GLN A 98 9.06 -11.99 1.46
C GLN A 98 7.56 -11.95 1.77
N GLY A 99 6.77 -12.58 0.89
CA GLY A 99 5.33 -12.70 1.05
C GLY A 99 4.55 -11.50 0.53
N TRP A 100 3.35 -11.30 1.07
CA TRP A 100 2.36 -10.36 0.52
C TRP A 100 2.83 -8.89 0.50
N LEU A 101 3.62 -8.47 1.49
CA LEU A 101 4.10 -7.09 1.58
C LEU A 101 5.23 -6.84 0.58
N ALA A 102 6.17 -7.78 0.44
CA ALA A 102 7.17 -7.75 -0.61
C ALA A 102 6.53 -7.69 -2.01
N GLU A 103 5.49 -8.50 -2.26
CA GLU A 103 4.73 -8.47 -3.52
C GLU A 103 4.09 -7.10 -3.76
N MET A 104 3.43 -6.51 -2.75
CA MET A 104 2.82 -5.18 -2.86
C MET A 104 3.88 -4.10 -3.17
N LEU A 105 5.02 -4.14 -2.48
CA LEU A 105 6.13 -3.19 -2.64
C LEU A 105 6.83 -3.30 -4.00
N GLN A 106 6.90 -4.50 -4.57
CA GLN A 106 7.55 -4.75 -5.86
C GLN A 106 6.57 -4.69 -7.05
N ALA A 107 5.27 -4.69 -6.79
CA ALA A 107 4.26 -4.72 -7.84
C ALA A 107 4.43 -3.57 -8.85
N PRO A 108 4.31 -3.87 -10.16
CA PRO A 108 4.53 -2.89 -11.20
C PRO A 108 3.48 -1.77 -11.14
N VAL A 109 3.94 -0.53 -11.34
CA VAL A 109 3.09 0.68 -11.36
C VAL A 109 2.80 1.15 -12.79
N SER A 110 3.63 0.69 -13.75
CA SER A 110 3.46 0.72 -15.21
C SER A 110 4.70 0.04 -15.82
N GLN A 111 4.54 -0.85 -16.80
CA GLN A 111 5.66 -1.29 -17.65
C GLN A 111 5.62 -0.58 -19.01
N ALA A 112 6.79 -0.58 -19.67
CA ALA A 112 7.02 0.14 -20.91
C ALA A 112 6.01 -0.26 -22.02
N VAL A 113 5.52 0.78 -22.68
CA VAL A 113 4.60 0.77 -23.82
C VAL A 113 5.12 -0.15 -24.95
N HIS A 114 4.59 -1.37 -25.07
CA HIS A 114 4.68 -2.10 -26.32
C HIS A 114 3.62 -1.53 -27.27
N ARG A 115 4.04 -0.65 -28.20
CA ARG A 115 3.18 -0.19 -29.30
C ARG A 115 2.97 -1.35 -30.26
N GLY A 116 1.75 -1.86 -30.33
CA GLY A 116 1.33 -2.64 -31.49
C GLY A 116 1.29 -1.73 -32.72
N SER A 117 1.65 -2.26 -33.89
CA SER A 117 1.70 -1.53 -35.17
C SER A 117 0.37 -0.88 -35.58
N ASP A 118 -0.74 -1.23 -34.92
CA ASP A 118 -2.11 -0.87 -35.30
C ASP A 118 -2.96 -0.35 -34.11
N SER A 119 -2.35 -0.11 -32.93
CA SER A 119 -3.06 0.41 -31.75
C SER A 119 -2.19 1.40 -30.96
N LEU A 120 -2.76 2.56 -30.63
CA LEU A 120 -2.14 3.57 -29.77
C LEU A 120 -2.23 3.21 -28.27
N ALA A 121 -3.02 2.20 -27.91
CA ALA A 121 -3.12 1.72 -26.54
C ALA A 121 -1.98 0.73 -26.24
N SER A 122 -1.15 1.05 -25.26
CA SER A 122 -0.27 0.07 -24.63
C SER A 122 -1.06 -0.82 -23.69
N SER A 123 -0.70 -2.10 -23.63
CA SER A 123 -1.14 -3.00 -22.56
C SER A 123 0.04 -3.29 -21.64
N VAL A 124 -0.19 -3.19 -20.34
CA VAL A 124 0.78 -3.57 -19.31
C VAL A 124 0.40 -4.97 -18.82
N ASP A 125 1.26 -5.95 -19.08
CA ASP A 125 1.12 -7.29 -18.50
C ASP A 125 1.65 -7.31 -17.06
N GLY A 126 1.03 -8.14 -16.21
CA GLY A 126 1.50 -8.36 -14.83
C GLY A 126 1.03 -7.34 -13.79
N LEU A 127 0.06 -6.47 -14.10
CA LEU A 127 -0.59 -5.64 -13.09
C LEU A 127 -1.35 -6.53 -12.07
N PRO A 128 -1.29 -6.23 -10.77
CA PRO A 128 -2.04 -7.00 -9.78
C PRO A 128 -3.54 -6.87 -10.01
N THR A 129 -4.26 -7.97 -9.76
CA THR A 129 -5.71 -8.02 -9.90
C THR A 129 -6.42 -7.31 -8.74
N PRO A 130 -7.70 -6.94 -8.88
CA PRO A 130 -8.50 -6.42 -7.76
C PRO A 130 -8.49 -7.38 -6.57
N VAL A 131 -8.59 -8.69 -6.82
CA VAL A 131 -8.56 -9.73 -5.79
C VAL A 131 -7.24 -9.70 -5.01
N THR A 132 -6.11 -9.63 -5.72
CA THR A 132 -4.78 -9.53 -5.10
C THR A 132 -4.66 -8.27 -4.25
N MET A 133 -5.11 -7.12 -4.76
CA MET A 133 -5.03 -5.85 -4.05
C MET A 133 -6.00 -5.78 -2.85
N ALA A 134 -7.17 -6.39 -2.95
CA ALA A 134 -8.11 -6.53 -1.84
C ALA A 134 -7.50 -7.39 -0.72
N ALA A 135 -6.80 -8.48 -1.07
CA ALA A 135 -6.07 -9.28 -0.09
C ALA A 135 -4.98 -8.46 0.62
N TRP A 136 -4.20 -7.64 -0.10
CA TRP A 136 -3.24 -6.72 0.53
C TRP A 136 -3.90 -5.70 1.45
N ALA A 137 -5.03 -5.12 1.03
CA ALA A 137 -5.80 -4.18 1.85
C ALA A 137 -6.32 -4.82 3.14
N GLU A 138 -6.74 -6.09 3.08
CA GLU A 138 -7.17 -6.85 4.26
C GLU A 138 -6.00 -7.16 5.20
N GLN A 139 -4.85 -7.57 4.66
CA GLN A 139 -3.65 -7.83 5.48
C GLN A 139 -3.14 -6.58 6.18
N LEU A 140 -3.17 -5.41 5.51
CA LEU A 140 -2.85 -4.12 6.15
C LEU A 140 -3.83 -3.78 7.27
N ASP A 141 -5.13 -3.97 7.06
CA ASP A 141 -6.13 -3.70 8.09
C ASP A 141 -5.94 -4.59 9.33
N ARG A 142 -5.65 -5.88 9.12
CA ARG A 142 -5.34 -6.82 10.21
C ARG A 142 -4.06 -6.41 10.96
N ALA A 143 -3.04 -5.94 10.24
CA ALA A 143 -1.83 -5.39 10.84
C ALA A 143 -2.13 -4.14 11.69
N PHE A 144 -2.98 -3.24 11.18
CA PHE A 144 -3.35 -2.00 11.88
C PHE A 144 -4.18 -2.29 13.13
N ALA A 145 -5.12 -3.23 13.04
CA ALA A 145 -5.96 -3.65 14.17
C ALA A 145 -5.10 -4.25 15.29
N ARG A 146 -4.20 -5.19 14.95
CA ARG A 146 -3.29 -5.81 15.91
C ARG A 146 -2.45 -4.77 16.67
N MET A 147 -1.96 -3.74 15.97
CA MET A 147 -1.20 -2.68 16.62
C MET A 147 -2.07 -1.75 17.47
N GLY A 148 -3.32 -1.51 17.07
CA GLY A 148 -4.29 -0.79 17.90
C GLY A 148 -4.47 -1.45 19.25
N ASP A 149 -4.68 -2.77 19.25
CA ASP A 149 -4.84 -3.56 20.48
C ASP A 149 -3.58 -3.50 21.36
N LEU A 150 -2.38 -3.61 20.78
CA LEU A 150 -1.12 -3.52 21.52
C LEU A 150 -0.85 -2.12 22.13
N LEU A 151 -1.26 -1.06 21.45
CA LEU A 151 -1.08 0.32 21.91
C LEU A 151 -2.10 0.74 22.97
N ASP A 152 -3.30 0.16 22.95
CA ASP A 152 -4.36 0.46 23.92
C ASP A 152 -4.20 -0.32 25.25
N GLU A 153 -3.38 -1.38 25.25
CA GLU A 153 -3.09 -2.23 26.43
C GLU A 153 -1.87 -1.77 27.27
N CYS A 154 -1.20 -0.67 26.90
CA CYS A 154 -0.04 -0.09 27.61
C CYS A 154 -0.34 1.28 28.22
#